data_AF-A0A2M8KBZ8-F1
#
_entry.id   AF-A0A2M8KBZ8-F1
#
_cell.length_a   1.000
_cell.length_b   1.000
_cell.length_c   1.000
_cell.angle_alpha   90.00
_cell.angle_beta   90.00
_cell.angle_gamma   90.00
#
_symmetry.space_group_name_H-M   'P 1'
#
loop_
_entity.id
_entity.type
_entity.pdbx_description
1 polymer ?
#
loop_
_entity_poly.entity_id
_entity_poly.type
_entity_poly.pdbx_seq_one_letter_code
_entity_poly.pdbx_strand_id
1 'polypeptide(L)'
;MKEEKIFQVSEFNEYINIYLGKVGDVVIEGEIVECKVNQGKWLFVTIKDDISSVKVFAVTFKISGYSVLEPGMLVHVYGTPNLYSKTGEFSVYAKQIVPAGEGALRLAFEKLKEKLK
;
A
#
# COMPACT_ATOMS: atom_id res chain seq x y z
N MET A 1 -12.74 -35.18 -17.72
CA MET A 1 -11.87 -35.19 -16.53
C MET A 1 -11.00 -33.94 -16.65
N LYS A 2 -11.04 -33.02 -15.69
CA LYS A 2 -10.10 -31.89 -15.67
C LYS A 2 -8.74 -32.47 -15.30
N GLU A 3 -7.74 -32.36 -16.17
CA GLU A 3 -6.37 -32.67 -15.79
C GLU A 3 -5.97 -31.78 -14.62
N GLU A 4 -5.61 -32.39 -13.50
CA GLU A 4 -5.10 -31.69 -12.33
C GLU A 4 -3.65 -31.29 -12.62
N LYS A 5 -3.47 -30.04 -13.02
CA LYS A 5 -2.14 -29.48 -13.22
C LYS A 5 -1.47 -29.26 -11.86
N ILE A 6 -0.40 -29.99 -11.59
CA ILE A 6 0.42 -29.85 -10.38
C ILE A 6 1.45 -28.73 -10.61
N PHE A 7 1.44 -27.71 -9.76
CA PHE A 7 2.41 -26.60 -9.78
C PHE A 7 3.44 -26.77 -8.68
N GLN A 8 4.70 -26.41 -8.96
CA GLN A 8 5.66 -26.12 -7.88
C GLN A 8 5.26 -24.81 -7.18
N VAL A 9 5.58 -24.66 -5.90
CA VAL A 9 5.16 -23.48 -5.10
C VAL A 9 5.62 -22.16 -5.74
N SER A 10 6.86 -22.11 -6.22
CA SER A 10 7.40 -20.94 -6.93
C SER A 10 6.68 -20.68 -8.25
N GLU A 11 6.37 -21.74 -9.01
CA GLU A 11 5.64 -21.65 -10.28
C GLU A 11 4.21 -21.14 -10.06
N PHE A 12 3.54 -21.59 -9.00
CA PHE A 12 2.22 -21.09 -8.63
C PHE A 12 2.26 -19.61 -8.26
N ASN A 13 3.22 -19.18 -7.44
CA ASN A 13 3.34 -17.78 -7.07
C ASN A 13 3.61 -16.87 -8.27
N GLU A 14 4.51 -17.29 -9.18
CA GLU A 14 4.78 -16.57 -10.42
C GLU A 14 3.54 -16.53 -11.32
N TYR A 15 2.83 -17.65 -11.44
CA TYR A 15 1.59 -17.75 -12.20
C TYR A 15 0.55 -16.75 -11.70
N ILE A 16 0.32 -16.67 -10.38
CA ILE A 16 -0.60 -15.69 -9.80
C ILE A 16 -0.12 -14.25 -10.03
N ASN A 17 1.19 -14.00 -9.92
CA ASN A 17 1.74 -12.66 -10.12
C ASN A 17 1.52 -12.14 -11.54
N ILE A 18 1.48 -13.02 -12.56
CA ILE A 18 1.11 -12.66 -13.94
C ILE A 18 -0.33 -12.11 -14.00
N TYR A 19 -1.27 -12.71 -13.26
CA TYR A 19 -2.65 -12.21 -13.23
C TYR A 19 -2.78 -10.92 -12.43
N LEU A 20 -2.06 -10.80 -11.32
CA LEU A 20 -2.01 -9.55 -10.56
C LEU A 20 -1.46 -8.40 -11.42
N GLY A 21 -0.44 -8.66 -12.22
CA GLY A 21 0.09 -7.68 -13.18
C GLY A 21 -0.94 -7.19 -14.20
N LYS A 22 -1.95 -8.00 -14.55
CA LYS A 22 -3.05 -7.59 -15.44
C LYS A 22 -4.08 -6.67 -14.77
N VAL A 23 -4.15 -6.67 -13.44
CA VAL A 23 -5.02 -5.74 -12.70
C VAL A 23 -4.56 -4.31 -12.91
N GLY A 24 -3.24 -4.09 -13.03
CA GLY A 24 -2.65 -2.78 -13.27
C GLY A 24 -2.73 -1.87 -12.04
N ASP A 25 -2.91 -0.57 -12.29
CA ASP A 25 -2.95 0.43 -11.24
C ASP A 25 -4.34 0.49 -10.58
N VAL A 26 -4.34 0.39 -9.25
CA VAL A 26 -5.53 0.41 -8.41
C VAL A 26 -5.43 1.51 -7.37
N VAL A 27 -6.60 1.91 -6.88
CA VAL A 27 -6.74 2.81 -5.73
C VAL A 27 -7.48 2.06 -4.65
N ILE A 28 -6.89 1.98 -3.46
CA ILE A 28 -7.51 1.33 -2.30
C ILE A 28 -7.62 2.33 -1.15
N GLU A 29 -8.71 2.25 -0.41
CA GLU A 29 -8.97 3.04 0.78
C GLU A 29 -8.81 2.17 2.02
N GLY A 30 -8.24 2.74 3.08
CA GLY A 30 -8.17 2.08 4.37
C GLY A 30 -7.54 2.97 5.44
N GLU A 31 -7.69 2.55 6.68
CA GLU A 31 -7.08 3.20 7.84
C GLU A 31 -5.68 2.64 8.07
N ILE A 32 -4.69 3.52 8.26
CA ILE A 32 -3.33 3.10 8.63
C ILE A 32 -3.35 2.48 10.02
N VAL A 33 -2.97 1.20 10.10
CA VAL A 33 -2.74 0.50 11.37
C VAL A 33 -1.32 0.74 11.86
N GLU A 34 -0.38 0.66 10.93
CA GLU A 34 1.04 0.76 11.23
C GLU A 34 1.79 1.36 10.04
N CYS A 35 2.75 2.23 10.32
CA CYS A 35 3.64 2.83 9.35
C CYS A 35 5.08 2.66 9.84
N LYS A 36 5.91 1.93 9.09
CA LYS A 36 7.31 1.64 9.39
C LYS A 36 8.20 2.13 8.27
N VAL A 37 9.14 3.01 8.59
CA VAL A 37 10.18 3.45 7.67
C VAL A 37 11.49 2.74 8.01
N ASN A 38 12.01 1.93 7.08
CA ASN A 38 13.27 1.23 7.26
C ASN A 38 14.40 1.96 6.52
N GLN A 39 15.47 2.29 7.27
CA GLN A 39 16.67 2.99 6.78
C GLN A 39 16.39 4.28 5.98
N GLY A 40 15.23 4.91 6.20
CA GLY A 40 14.80 6.08 5.43
C GLY A 40 14.53 5.81 3.94
N LYS A 41 14.57 4.56 3.48
CA LYS A 41 14.45 4.17 2.06
C LYS A 41 13.17 3.42 1.75
N TRP A 42 12.78 2.53 2.66
CA TRP A 42 11.63 1.65 2.45
C TRP A 42 10.52 2.02 3.40
N LEU A 43 9.31 2.14 2.86
CA LEU A 43 8.10 2.44 3.61
C LEU A 43 7.22 1.20 3.57
N PHE A 44 6.92 0.66 4.75
CA PHE A 44 5.97 -0.42 4.95
C PHE A 44 4.78 0.14 5.71
N VAL A 45 3.62 0.16 5.07
CA VAL A 45 2.37 0.62 5.69
C VAL A 45 1.41 -0.55 5.70
N THR A 46 0.70 -0.76 6.80
CA THR A 46 -0.44 -1.68 6.82
C THR A 46 -1.70 -0.86 6.91
N ILE A 47 -2.61 -1.04 5.96
CA ILE A 47 -3.93 -0.44 6.00
C ILE A 47 -4.99 -1.50 6.22
N LYS A 48 -6.11 -1.13 6.85
CA LYS A 48 -7.25 -2.01 7.07
C LYS A 48 -8.57 -1.33 6.73
N ASP A 49 -9.58 -2.14 6.49
CA ASP A 49 -10.99 -1.76 6.59
C ASP A 49 -11.64 -2.55 7.75
N ASP A 50 -12.97 -2.60 7.78
CA ASP A 50 -13.73 -3.31 8.82
C ASP A 50 -13.53 -4.85 8.81
N ILE A 51 -13.09 -5.42 7.68
CA ILE A 51 -13.12 -6.86 7.42
C ILE A 51 -11.72 -7.42 7.13
N SER A 52 -10.83 -6.61 6.55
CA SER A 52 -9.59 -7.03 5.90
C SER A 52 -8.45 -6.05 6.15
N SER A 53 -7.22 -6.52 5.99
CA SER A 53 -6.02 -5.68 5.99
C SER A 53 -5.07 -6.07 4.87
N VAL A 54 -4.28 -5.11 4.41
CA VAL A 54 -3.31 -5.31 3.34
C VAL A 54 -2.02 -4.56 3.64
N LYS A 55 -0.90 -5.22 3.29
CA LYS A 55 0.43 -4.61 3.36
C LYS A 55 0.67 -3.77 2.12
N VAL A 56 1.20 -2.58 2.35
CA VAL A 56 1.59 -1.62 1.33
C VAL A 56 3.09 -1.42 1.45
N PHE A 57 3.77 -1.54 0.32
CA PHE A 57 5.20 -1.31 0.23
C PHE A 57 5.48 -0.17 -0.73
N ALA A 58 6.35 0.74 -0.33
CA ALA A 58 6.78 1.84 -1.17
C ALA A 58 8.24 2.20 -0.91
N VAL A 59 8.79 2.98 -1.84
CA VAL A 59 10.10 3.60 -1.66
C VAL A 59 9.88 5.05 -1.25
N THR A 60 10.45 5.45 -0.12
CA THR A 60 10.17 6.75 0.54
C THR A 60 10.37 7.93 -0.39
N PHE A 61 11.41 7.93 -1.22
CA PHE A 61 11.69 9.04 -2.16
C PHE A 61 10.61 9.21 -3.25
N LYS A 62 9.80 8.16 -3.53
CA LYS A 62 8.69 8.24 -4.48
C LYS A 62 7.39 8.73 -3.83
N ILE A 63 7.29 8.63 -2.51
CA ILE A 63 6.09 9.02 -1.78
C ILE A 63 6.30 10.43 -1.23
N SER A 64 5.77 11.42 -1.92
CA SER A 64 5.80 12.79 -1.42
C SER A 64 4.98 12.89 -0.12
N GLY A 65 5.54 13.51 0.91
CA GLY A 65 4.86 13.71 2.19
C GLY A 65 4.68 12.44 3.04
N TYR A 66 5.48 11.37 2.83
CA TYR A 66 5.38 10.16 3.65
C TYR A 66 5.55 10.41 5.16
N SER A 67 6.19 11.52 5.55
CA SER A 67 6.40 11.93 6.94
C SER A 67 5.12 12.31 7.68
N VAL A 68 4.04 12.63 6.96
CA VAL A 68 2.75 12.99 7.57
C VAL A 68 1.84 11.79 7.76
N LEU A 69 2.25 10.59 7.33
CA LEU A 69 1.45 9.38 7.46
C LEU A 69 1.54 8.84 8.89
N GLU A 70 0.42 8.85 9.60
CA GLU A 70 0.34 8.37 10.98
C GLU A 70 -0.72 7.26 11.12
N PRO A 71 -0.55 6.33 12.07
CA PRO A 71 -1.61 5.40 12.45
C PRO A 71 -2.91 6.15 12.80
N GLY A 72 -4.05 5.58 12.39
CA GLY A 72 -5.37 6.19 12.57
C GLY A 72 -5.82 7.08 11.41
N MET A 73 -4.96 7.37 10.44
CA MET A 73 -5.35 8.14 9.26
C MET A 73 -6.06 7.25 8.23
N LEU A 74 -7.20 7.72 7.73
CA LEU A 74 -7.78 7.19 6.50
C LEU A 74 -6.92 7.66 5.32
N VAL A 75 -6.56 6.74 4.42
CA VAL A 75 -5.72 7.05 3.25
C VAL A 75 -6.22 6.37 1.98
N HIS A 76 -5.95 7.01 0.84
CA HIS A 76 -6.02 6.41 -0.49
C HIS A 76 -4.63 6.04 -0.95
N VAL A 77 -4.43 4.76 -1.25
CA VAL A 77 -3.18 4.23 -1.76
C VAL A 77 -3.34 3.92 -3.24
N TYR A 78 -2.56 4.62 -4.07
CA TYR A 78 -2.47 4.41 -5.50
C TYR A 78 -1.28 3.52 -5.77
N GLY A 79 -1.47 2.35 -6.37
CA GLY A 79 -0.40 1.39 -6.55
C GLY A 79 -0.76 0.20 -7.41
N THR A 80 0.15 -0.75 -7.48
CA THR A 80 -0.03 -2.00 -8.24
C THR A 80 0.01 -3.17 -7.28
N PRO A 81 -0.96 -4.10 -7.31
CA PRO A 81 -0.91 -5.31 -6.48
C PRO A 81 0.25 -6.19 -6.92
N ASN A 82 0.93 -6.82 -5.96
CA ASN A 82 2.10 -7.65 -6.19
C ASN A 82 2.15 -8.80 -5.17
N LEU A 83 2.54 -9.97 -5.63
CA LEU A 83 2.81 -11.12 -4.78
C LEU A 83 4.33 -11.34 -4.71
N TYR A 84 4.90 -11.35 -3.50
CA TYR A 84 6.33 -11.63 -3.37
C TYR A 84 6.61 -13.11 -3.59
N SER A 85 7.20 -13.47 -4.73
CA SER A 85 7.31 -14.86 -5.20
C SER A 85 7.96 -15.83 -4.22
N LYS A 86 8.86 -15.35 -3.34
CA LYS A 86 9.58 -16.19 -2.36
C LYS A 86 8.73 -16.61 -1.17
N THR A 87 7.82 -15.75 -0.70
CA THR A 87 7.03 -16.01 0.52
C THR A 87 5.53 -16.07 0.25
N GLY A 88 5.09 -15.75 -0.97
CA GLY A 88 3.66 -15.62 -1.29
C GLY A 88 3.01 -14.43 -0.58
N GLU A 89 3.78 -13.46 -0.10
CA GLU A 89 3.22 -12.32 0.62
C GLU A 89 2.56 -11.35 -0.35
N PHE A 90 1.25 -11.16 -0.19
CA PHE A 90 0.46 -10.20 -0.97
C PHE A 90 0.69 -8.78 -0.44
N SER A 91 1.01 -7.87 -1.35
CA SER A 91 1.24 -6.48 -1.02
C SER A 91 0.86 -5.58 -2.17
N VAL A 92 0.69 -4.29 -1.89
CA VAL A 92 0.49 -3.27 -2.92
C VAL A 92 1.73 -2.41 -3.00
N TYR A 93 2.34 -2.34 -4.19
CA TYR A 93 3.43 -1.41 -4.46
C TYR A 93 2.84 -0.02 -4.66
N ALA A 94 2.92 0.82 -3.63
CA ALA A 94 2.36 2.15 -3.68
C ALA A 94 3.25 3.11 -4.47
N LYS A 95 2.62 3.81 -5.41
CA LYS A 95 3.18 4.93 -6.18
C LYS A 95 2.86 6.26 -5.50
N GLN A 96 1.71 6.36 -4.85
CA GLN A 96 1.27 7.55 -4.12
C GLN A 96 0.37 7.15 -2.97
N ILE A 97 0.48 7.87 -1.84
CA ILE A 97 -0.39 7.71 -0.68
C ILE A 97 -0.93 9.09 -0.32
N VAL A 98 -2.25 9.23 -0.23
CA VAL A 98 -2.92 10.50 0.02
C VAL A 98 -3.82 10.35 1.24
N PRO A 99 -3.71 11.20 2.27
CA PRO A 99 -4.68 11.25 3.36
C PRO A 99 -6.09 11.56 2.84
N ALA A 100 -7.08 10.83 3.33
CA ALA A 100 -8.50 10.97 3.03
C ALA A 100 -9.28 11.35 4.30
N GLY A 101 -10.53 11.79 4.13
CA GLY A 101 -11.42 12.15 5.25
C GLY A 101 -10.85 13.23 6.19
N GLU A 102 -10.95 13.00 7.49
CA GLU A 102 -10.45 13.91 8.53
C GLU A 102 -8.92 14.11 8.47
N GLY A 103 -8.17 13.12 7.99
CA GLY A 103 -6.73 13.23 7.77
C GLY A 103 -6.37 14.29 6.72
N ALA A 104 -7.18 14.43 5.67
CA ALA A 104 -7.02 15.48 4.66
C ALA A 104 -7.30 16.87 5.22
N LEU A 105 -8.33 17.00 6.07
CA LEU A 105 -8.69 18.24 6.77
C LEU A 105 -7.61 18.66 7.77
N ARG A 106 -7.05 17.73 8.54
CA ARG A 106 -5.94 18.00 9.47
C ARG A 106 -4.71 18.51 8.73
N LEU A 107 -4.35 17.87 7.62
CA LEU A 107 -3.23 18.30 6.77
C LEU A 107 -3.46 19.69 6.16
N ALA A 108 -4.68 19.97 5.70
CA ALA A 108 -5.04 21.29 5.15
C ALA A 108 -4.97 22.38 6.22
N PHE A 109 -5.44 22.08 7.44
CA PHE A 109 -5.37 22.99 8.58
C PHE A 109 -3.93 23.30 9.00
N GLU A 110 -3.06 22.29 9.03
CA GLU A 110 -1.65 22.47 9.37
C GLU A 110 -0.91 23.34 8.35
N LYS A 111 -1.13 23.08 7.05
CA LYS A 111 -0.61 23.92 5.96
C LYS A 111 -1.13 25.36 6.00
N LEU A 112 -2.38 25.57 6.41
CA LEU A 112 -2.94 26.90 6.59
C LEU A 112 -2.34 27.63 7.79
N LYS A 113 -2.07 26.93 8.90
CA LYS A 113 -1.36 27.49 10.06
C LYS A 113 0.05 27.95 9.71
N GLU A 114 0.79 27.18 8.92
CA GLU A 114 2.14 27.57 8.49
C GLU A 114 2.14 28.80 7.58
N LYS A 115 1.10 29.00 6.76
CA LYS A 115 0.97 30.19 5.89
C LYS A 115 0.54 31.47 6.61
N LEU A 116 0.00 31.36 7.82
CA LEU A 116 -0.47 32.47 8.64
C LEU A 116 0.55 32.90 9.71
N LYS A 117 1.76 32.32 9.68
CA LYS A 117 2.92 32.77 10.44
C LYS A 117 3.77 33.70 9.60
#